data_AF-A0A6G3PT67-F1
#
_entry.id   AF-A0A6G3PT67-F1
#
_cell.length_a   1.000
_cell.length_b   1.000
_cell.length_c   1.000
_cell.angle_alpha   90.00
_cell.angle_beta   90.00
_cell.angle_gamma   90.00
#
_symmetry.space_group_name_H-M   'P 1'
#
loop_
_entity.id
_entity.type
_entity.pdbx_description
1 polymer ?
#
loop_
_entity_poly.entity_id
_entity_poly.type
_entity_poly.pdbx_seq_one_letter_code
_entity_poly.pdbx_strand_id
1 'polypeptide(L)'
;MSAERPTMPPVRLNSEAELARDALAAPLLVRAVRLARWAGPDTRVGAGGELVEAQLPAAAEHLGLAADEDGAAYASEAWRLAVDTGLLDVTDPDGDALPDGADGPEAEGTVTAGENLALLTGGSPQDVLAIWLDGLDAVHADATAPVLDDFEDLVGEDGSIDFDALDWDPEAEAEFLDGVLGNLYLLTLADSGAGDEPVPLPALAASMIVPDDMGEPTDDILEQVSEAMMRLDDQFRLLEPIGLVEYRPVDEALLVEEGEAPDGSAADADEDDVTRYGMVKLTPLGLYGVRTRMQEAGVDAPAVGDLADKGAEALLDGIAYYPESAARAEVELWLAARGTGDAVAAAADLLAAAR
;
A
#
# COMPACT_ATOMS: atom_id res chain seq x y z
N MET A 1 -15.27 28.36 -11.32
CA MET A 1 -16.00 27.09 -11.22
C MET A 1 -14.98 26.10 -10.74
N SER A 2 -14.92 25.85 -9.44
CA SER A 2 -14.09 24.75 -8.92
C SER A 2 -14.66 23.47 -9.51
N ALA A 3 -13.84 22.66 -10.16
CA ALA A 3 -14.24 21.30 -10.49
C ALA A 3 -14.76 20.66 -9.19
N GLU A 4 -15.97 20.10 -9.21
CA GLU A 4 -16.46 19.28 -8.11
C GLU A 4 -15.38 18.23 -7.84
N ARG A 5 -14.78 18.29 -6.65
CA ARG A 5 -13.80 17.28 -6.26
C ARG A 5 -14.55 15.95 -6.22
N PRO A 6 -14.01 14.87 -6.79
CA PRO A 6 -14.61 13.56 -6.63
C PRO A 6 -14.66 13.26 -5.12
N THR A 7 -15.87 13.15 -4.58
CA THR A 7 -16.11 12.76 -3.19
C THR A 7 -16.38 11.27 -3.17
N MET A 8 -15.54 10.53 -2.45
CA MET A 8 -15.69 9.09 -2.25
C MET A 8 -16.85 8.81 -1.27
N PRO A 9 -17.48 7.62 -1.34
CA PRO A 9 -18.46 7.22 -0.34
C PRO A 9 -17.82 7.13 1.05
N PRO A 10 -18.57 7.45 2.13
CA PRO A 10 -18.05 7.41 3.48
C PRO A 10 -17.74 5.98 3.93
N VAL A 11 -16.51 5.76 4.39
CA VAL A 11 -16.06 4.45 4.88
C VAL A 11 -16.31 4.28 6.38
N ARG A 12 -16.54 3.05 6.82
CA ARG A 12 -16.45 2.68 8.24
C ARG A 12 -15.09 2.05 8.50
N LEU A 13 -14.28 2.70 9.33
CA LEU A 13 -12.98 2.19 9.73
C LEU A 13 -13.08 1.43 11.07
N ASN A 14 -12.17 0.48 11.25
CA ASN A 14 -11.91 -0.10 12.57
C ASN A 14 -11.35 0.98 13.51
N SER A 15 -11.36 0.72 14.82
CA SER A 15 -10.76 1.66 15.77
C SER A 15 -9.25 1.77 15.53
N GLU A 16 -8.66 2.92 15.86
CA GLU A 16 -7.21 3.13 15.74
C GLU A 16 -6.40 2.06 16.48
N ALA A 17 -6.90 1.57 17.63
CA ALA A 17 -6.26 0.51 18.40
C ALA A 17 -6.34 -0.89 17.74
N GLU A 18 -7.35 -1.13 16.90
CA GLU A 18 -7.43 -2.32 16.06
C GLU A 18 -6.51 -2.18 14.85
N LEU A 19 -6.56 -1.06 14.15
CA LEU A 19 -5.69 -0.78 12.99
C LEU A 19 -4.20 -0.83 13.39
N ALA A 20 -3.82 -0.22 14.51
CA ALA A 20 -2.44 -0.28 15.01
C ALA A 20 -2.01 -1.71 15.40
N ARG A 21 -2.95 -2.56 15.83
CA ARG A 21 -2.65 -3.98 16.09
C ARG A 21 -2.41 -4.72 14.79
N ASP A 22 -3.22 -4.46 13.77
CA ASP A 22 -3.09 -5.05 12.45
C ASP A 22 -1.75 -4.62 11.81
N ALA A 23 -1.38 -3.35 11.93
CA ALA A 23 -0.07 -2.84 11.50
C ALA A 23 1.09 -3.55 12.20
N LEU A 24 1.04 -3.71 13.53
CA LEU A 24 2.05 -4.45 14.29
C LEU A 24 2.09 -5.95 13.98
N ALA A 25 1.05 -6.48 13.33
CA ALA A 25 0.98 -7.87 12.88
C ALA A 25 1.43 -8.04 11.43
N ALA A 26 1.61 -6.96 10.66
CA ALA A 26 2.06 -7.00 9.27
C ALA A 26 3.43 -7.71 9.17
N PRO A 27 3.55 -8.79 8.37
CA PRO A 27 4.77 -9.59 8.29
C PRO A 27 6.04 -8.78 8.03
N LEU A 28 5.98 -7.81 7.11
CA LEU A 28 7.12 -6.99 6.76
C LEU A 28 7.56 -6.08 7.90
N LEU A 29 6.61 -5.37 8.55
CA LEU A 29 6.92 -4.52 9.71
C LEU A 29 7.45 -5.35 10.89
N VAL A 30 6.91 -6.56 11.12
CA VAL A 30 7.42 -7.47 12.15
C VAL A 30 8.87 -7.84 11.90
N ARG A 31 9.25 -8.13 10.64
CA ARG A 31 10.64 -8.44 10.27
C ARG A 31 11.53 -7.21 10.44
N ALA A 32 11.10 -6.04 9.97
CA ALA A 32 11.83 -4.78 10.11
C ALA A 32 12.14 -4.45 11.57
N VAL A 33 11.15 -4.58 12.46
CA VAL A 33 11.33 -4.36 13.91
C VAL A 33 12.28 -5.38 14.53
N ARG A 34 12.26 -6.64 14.09
CA ARG A 34 13.21 -7.65 14.57
C ARG A 34 14.63 -7.32 14.13
N LEU A 35 14.83 -6.90 12.88
CA LEU A 35 16.14 -6.46 12.39
C LEU A 35 16.62 -5.20 13.08
N ALA A 36 15.74 -4.22 13.31
CA ALA A 36 16.09 -3.00 14.04
C ALA A 36 16.59 -3.28 15.47
N ARG A 37 16.04 -4.31 16.12
CA ARG A 37 16.48 -4.78 17.45
C ARG A 37 17.71 -5.66 17.41
N TRP A 38 17.96 -6.33 16.29
CA TRP A 38 19.13 -7.17 16.07
C TRP A 38 20.37 -6.34 15.75
N ALA A 39 20.19 -5.22 15.04
CA ALA A 39 21.24 -4.30 14.67
C ALA A 39 22.06 -3.86 15.90
N GLY A 40 23.38 -3.80 15.73
CA GLY A 40 24.31 -3.45 16.79
C GLY A 40 25.52 -2.69 16.27
N PRO A 41 26.50 -2.41 17.14
CA PRO A 41 27.70 -1.61 16.77
C PRO A 41 28.55 -2.22 15.65
N ASP A 42 28.39 -3.52 15.39
CA ASP A 42 29.11 -4.26 14.36
C ASP A 42 28.30 -4.38 13.05
N THR A 43 27.08 -3.84 12.99
CA THR A 43 26.27 -3.81 11.78
C THR A 43 26.79 -2.74 10.83
N ARG A 44 26.93 -3.12 9.56
CA ARG A 44 27.55 -2.34 8.50
C ARG A 44 26.55 -2.15 7.37
N VAL A 45 26.53 -0.93 6.84
CA VAL A 45 25.66 -0.57 5.73
C VAL A 45 26.47 0.00 4.58
N GLY A 46 25.98 -0.17 3.36
CA GLY A 46 26.51 0.49 2.18
C GLY A 46 26.10 1.95 2.10
N ALA A 47 26.41 2.60 0.97
CA ALA A 47 26.23 4.03 0.79
C ALA A 47 24.75 4.47 0.74
N GLY A 48 23.84 3.57 0.41
CA GLY A 48 22.40 3.81 0.44
C GLY A 48 21.73 3.41 1.76
N GLY A 49 22.51 3.04 2.78
CA GLY A 49 21.99 2.54 4.05
C GLY A 49 21.53 1.07 4.02
N GLU A 50 21.72 0.37 2.89
CA GLU A 50 21.43 -1.04 2.74
C GLU A 50 22.37 -1.92 3.57
N LEU A 51 21.85 -3.02 4.12
CA LEU A 51 22.68 -3.98 4.85
C LEU A 51 23.69 -4.62 3.88
N VAL A 52 24.98 -4.61 4.24
CA VAL A 52 26.01 -5.20 3.39
C VAL A 52 25.72 -6.68 3.12
N GLU A 53 25.99 -7.15 1.90
CA GLU A 53 25.62 -8.50 1.45
C GLU A 53 26.16 -9.61 2.37
N ALA A 54 27.36 -9.40 2.93
CA ALA A 54 27.99 -10.34 3.84
C ALA A 54 27.20 -10.57 5.14
N GLN A 55 26.33 -9.64 5.53
CA GLN A 55 25.49 -9.72 6.73
C GLN A 55 24.07 -10.23 6.46
N LEU A 56 23.62 -10.26 5.20
CA LEU A 56 22.27 -10.73 4.83
C LEU A 56 21.97 -12.18 5.30
N PRO A 57 22.88 -13.17 5.18
CA PRO A 57 22.60 -14.51 5.67
C PRO A 57 22.36 -14.58 7.19
N ALA A 58 23.08 -13.77 7.96
CA ALA A 58 22.91 -13.72 9.41
C ALA A 58 21.60 -13.02 9.81
N ALA A 59 21.21 -11.98 9.07
CA ALA A 59 19.91 -11.32 9.24
C ALA A 59 18.75 -12.28 8.91
N ALA A 60 18.84 -13.02 7.80
CA ALA A 60 17.87 -14.04 7.43
C ALA A 60 17.77 -15.16 8.48
N GLU A 61 18.91 -15.64 9.00
CA GLU A 61 18.94 -16.60 10.11
C GLU A 61 18.25 -16.04 11.36
N HIS A 62 18.51 -14.77 11.71
CA HIS A 62 17.86 -14.11 12.84
C HIS A 62 16.33 -14.02 12.67
N LEU A 63 15.85 -13.80 11.44
CA LEU A 63 14.43 -13.80 11.11
C LEU A 63 13.80 -15.19 11.12
N GLY A 64 14.60 -16.25 11.04
CA GLY A 64 14.17 -17.64 10.94
C GLY A 64 13.94 -18.11 9.50
N LEU A 65 14.57 -17.44 8.53
CA LEU A 65 14.40 -17.64 7.09
C LEU A 65 15.63 -18.32 6.44
N ALA A 66 16.55 -18.89 7.22
CA ALA A 66 17.78 -19.51 6.67
C ALA A 66 17.54 -20.74 5.77
N ALA A 67 16.38 -21.39 5.88
CA ALA A 67 16.01 -22.53 5.03
C ALA A 67 15.21 -22.11 3.79
N ASP A 68 14.85 -20.83 3.70
CA ASP A 68 14.14 -20.22 2.60
C ASP A 68 15.17 -19.71 1.58
N GLU A 69 14.96 -20.01 0.30
CA GLU A 69 15.88 -19.58 -0.76
C GLU A 69 15.88 -18.06 -0.94
N ASP A 70 14.73 -17.42 -0.67
CA ASP A 70 14.54 -15.97 -0.73
C ASP A 70 14.80 -15.30 0.63
N GLY A 71 15.24 -16.04 1.65
CA GLY A 71 15.41 -15.53 3.00
C GLY A 71 16.34 -14.32 3.11
N ALA A 72 17.39 -14.25 2.28
CA ALA A 72 18.28 -13.10 2.20
C ALA A 72 17.60 -11.88 1.55
N ALA A 73 16.77 -12.08 0.52
CA ALA A 73 16.00 -11.02 -0.13
C ALA A 73 14.97 -10.43 0.85
N TYR A 74 14.22 -11.27 1.56
CA TYR A 74 13.28 -10.83 2.60
C TYR A 74 13.96 -10.10 3.76
N ALA A 75 15.20 -10.47 4.11
CA ALA A 75 15.97 -9.75 5.11
C ALA A 75 16.42 -8.36 4.61
N SER A 76 16.79 -8.27 3.33
CA SER A 76 17.15 -7.00 2.68
C SER A 76 15.96 -6.04 2.60
N GLU A 77 14.80 -6.55 2.16
CA GLU A 77 13.53 -5.81 2.10
C GLU A 77 13.13 -5.26 3.48
N ALA A 78 13.10 -6.13 4.50
CA ALA A 78 12.78 -5.73 5.87
C ALA A 78 13.81 -4.73 6.45
N TRP A 79 15.07 -4.79 6.02
CA TRP A 79 16.10 -3.83 6.42
C TRP A 79 15.82 -2.44 5.84
N ARG A 80 15.54 -2.36 4.53
CA ARG A 80 15.18 -1.10 3.86
C ARG A 80 13.99 -0.45 4.54
N LEU A 81 12.92 -1.21 4.76
CA LEU A 81 11.76 -0.72 5.50
C LEU A 81 12.13 -0.17 6.89
N ALA A 82 13.04 -0.82 7.61
CA ALA A 82 13.47 -0.33 8.93
C ALA A 82 14.23 1.00 8.86
N VAL A 83 14.97 1.25 7.79
CA VAL A 83 15.64 2.54 7.53
C VAL A 83 14.61 3.59 7.12
N ASP A 84 13.74 3.29 6.16
CA ASP A 84 12.75 4.24 5.61
C ASP A 84 11.72 4.69 6.67
N THR A 85 11.37 3.79 7.60
CA THR A 85 10.44 4.09 8.70
C THR A 85 11.12 4.68 9.94
N GLY A 86 12.42 4.97 9.89
CA GLY A 86 13.18 5.54 11.00
C GLY A 86 13.28 4.62 12.23
N LEU A 87 13.09 3.31 12.05
CA LEU A 87 13.39 2.31 13.08
C LEU A 87 14.90 2.16 13.28
N LEU A 88 15.67 2.50 12.25
CA LEU A 88 17.12 2.55 12.22
C LEU A 88 17.61 3.89 11.70
N ASP A 89 18.60 4.48 12.38
CA ASP A 89 19.30 5.67 11.95
C ASP A 89 20.64 5.27 11.34
N VAL A 90 20.83 5.60 10.06
CA VAL A 90 22.08 5.37 9.32
C VAL A 90 23.06 6.52 9.56
N THR A 91 24.31 6.18 9.80
CA THR A 91 25.43 7.13 9.87
C THR A 91 26.46 6.75 8.82
N ASP A 92 26.58 7.59 7.81
CA ASP A 92 27.62 7.47 6.79
C ASP A 92 29.01 7.52 7.44
N PRO A 93 30.01 6.82 6.86
CA PRO A 93 31.38 6.97 7.31
C PRO A 93 31.83 8.41 7.04
N ASP A 94 32.19 9.14 8.10
CA ASP A 94 32.58 10.55 8.08
C ASP A 94 33.37 10.98 6.81
N GLY A 95 32.71 11.67 5.89
CA GLY A 95 32.96 13.09 5.56
C GLY A 95 34.30 13.54 4.98
N ASP A 96 35.30 12.68 4.77
CA ASP A 96 36.45 12.99 3.93
C ASP A 96 36.22 12.31 2.58
N ALA A 97 35.69 13.08 1.62
CA ALA A 97 35.65 12.69 0.23
C ALA A 97 37.01 12.06 -0.13
N LEU A 98 37.00 10.75 -0.36
CA LEU A 98 38.13 10.09 -0.99
C LEU A 98 38.41 10.91 -2.27
N PRO A 99 39.66 11.35 -2.50
CA PRO A 99 39.96 12.05 -3.74
C PRO A 99 39.51 11.18 -4.91
N ASP A 100 38.79 11.79 -5.87
CA ASP A 100 38.32 11.14 -7.10
C ASP A 100 39.39 10.16 -7.63
N GLY A 101 39.06 8.87 -7.64
CA GLY A 101 39.93 7.80 -8.14
C GLY A 101 40.81 7.08 -7.11
N ALA A 102 40.46 7.07 -5.83
CA ALA A 102 41.07 6.17 -4.86
C ALA A 102 40.38 4.78 -4.89
N ASP A 103 41.04 3.80 -5.51
CA ASP A 103 40.69 2.37 -5.38
C ASP A 103 40.95 1.87 -3.95
N GLY A 104 40.05 2.20 -3.03
CA GLY A 104 39.97 1.64 -1.68
C GLY A 104 38.63 0.92 -1.49
N PRO A 105 38.49 0.00 -0.52
CA PRO A 105 37.18 -0.51 -0.17
C PRO A 105 36.29 0.67 0.20
N GLU A 106 35.10 0.75 -0.40
CA GLU A 106 34.10 1.74 -0.03
C GLU A 106 33.94 1.71 1.49
N ALA A 107 34.06 2.87 2.13
CA ALA A 107 33.91 2.93 3.57
C ALA A 107 32.46 2.53 3.88
N GLU A 108 32.29 1.59 4.81
CA GLU A 108 30.97 1.15 5.25
C GLU A 108 30.41 2.09 6.32
N GLY A 109 29.13 2.42 6.21
CA GLY A 109 28.38 3.14 7.24
C GLY A 109 28.12 2.29 8.47
N THR A 110 27.60 2.94 9.50
CA THR A 110 27.13 2.30 10.73
C THR A 110 25.67 2.67 10.98
N VAL A 111 25.05 1.96 11.90
CA VAL A 111 23.62 2.13 12.19
C VAL A 111 23.39 2.18 13.70
N THR A 112 22.39 2.94 14.11
CA THR A 112 21.89 2.95 15.48
C THR A 112 20.37 2.78 15.50
N ALA A 113 19.79 2.47 16.66
CA ALA A 113 18.35 2.39 16.79
C ALA A 113 17.73 3.80 16.65
N GLY A 114 16.78 3.94 15.71
CA GLY A 114 16.06 5.19 15.50
C GLY A 114 14.97 5.43 16.55
N GLU A 115 14.45 6.65 16.59
CA GLU A 115 13.49 7.07 17.61
C GLU A 115 12.13 6.35 17.49
N ASN A 116 11.72 6.00 16.27
CA ASN A 116 10.44 5.35 15.98
C ASN A 116 10.35 3.94 16.59
N LEU A 117 11.49 3.27 16.83
CA LEU A 117 11.51 1.94 17.44
C LEU A 117 10.91 1.94 18.85
N ALA A 118 11.07 3.03 19.61
CA ALA A 118 10.51 3.16 20.94
C ALA A 118 8.98 3.39 20.91
N LEU A 119 8.49 4.10 19.90
CA LEU A 119 7.08 4.44 19.74
C LEU A 119 6.20 3.19 19.52
N LEU A 120 6.73 2.16 18.87
CA LEU A 120 6.00 0.90 18.64
C LEU A 120 5.55 0.17 19.93
N THR A 121 6.15 0.49 21.08
CA THR A 121 5.79 -0.12 22.37
C THR A 121 5.43 0.88 23.46
N GLY A 122 5.87 2.14 23.32
CA GLY A 122 5.63 3.21 24.29
C GLY A 122 4.71 4.33 23.79
N GLY A 123 4.37 4.35 22.51
CA GLY A 123 3.54 5.37 21.86
C GLY A 123 2.04 5.08 21.91
N SER A 124 1.30 5.96 21.26
CA SER A 124 -0.13 5.83 20.96
C SER A 124 -0.38 4.96 19.72
N PRO A 125 -1.61 4.46 19.51
CA PRO A 125 -1.97 3.79 18.26
C PRO A 125 -1.68 4.63 17.00
N GLN A 126 -1.84 5.96 17.09
CA GLN A 126 -1.54 6.88 15.99
C GLN A 126 -0.06 6.90 15.64
N ASP A 127 0.84 6.83 16.64
CA ASP A 127 2.28 6.80 16.38
C ASP A 127 2.65 5.53 15.60
N VAL A 128 2.01 4.39 15.91
CA VAL A 128 2.20 3.14 15.17
C VAL A 128 1.68 3.24 13.74
N LEU A 129 0.49 3.85 13.56
CA LEU A 129 -0.10 4.03 12.24
C LEU A 129 0.71 4.99 11.37
N ALA A 130 1.32 6.03 11.95
CA ALA A 130 2.21 6.93 11.23
C ALA A 130 3.44 6.19 10.69
N ILE A 131 4.12 5.40 11.53
CA ILE A 131 5.26 4.57 11.10
C ILE A 131 4.85 3.56 10.02
N TRP A 132 3.66 2.97 10.16
CA TRP A 132 3.14 2.05 9.15
C TRP A 132 2.83 2.76 7.82
N LEU A 133 2.32 3.99 7.84
CA LEU A 133 2.08 4.80 6.63
C LEU A 133 3.40 5.18 5.94
N ASP A 134 4.42 5.58 6.69
CA ASP A 134 5.78 5.81 6.12
C ASP A 134 6.30 4.54 5.44
N GLY A 135 6.05 3.37 6.05
CA GLY A 135 6.41 2.08 5.48
C GLY A 135 5.59 1.71 4.25
N LEU A 136 4.29 2.02 4.25
CA LEU A 136 3.42 1.83 3.09
C LEU A 136 3.90 2.68 1.91
N ASP A 137 4.33 3.92 2.15
CA ASP A 137 4.84 4.81 1.11
C ASP A 137 6.13 4.26 0.49
N ALA A 138 7.04 3.71 1.30
CA ALA A 138 8.24 3.03 0.82
C ALA A 138 7.90 1.81 -0.05
N VAL A 139 7.02 0.92 0.42
CA VAL A 139 6.59 -0.28 -0.34
C VAL A 139 5.83 0.10 -1.61
N HIS A 140 5.02 1.16 -1.57
CA HIS A 140 4.35 1.68 -2.76
C HIS A 140 5.37 2.18 -3.80
N ALA A 141 6.40 2.90 -3.37
CA ALA A 141 7.47 3.34 -4.26
C ALA A 141 8.17 2.14 -4.92
N ASP A 142 8.49 1.10 -4.13
CA ASP A 142 9.07 -0.16 -4.62
C ASP A 142 8.15 -0.88 -5.61
N ALA A 143 6.83 -0.91 -5.35
CA ALA A 143 5.86 -1.54 -6.25
C ALA A 143 5.71 -0.81 -7.60
N THR A 144 6.06 0.47 -7.67
CA THR A 144 6.02 1.27 -8.91
C THR A 144 7.36 1.33 -9.64
N ALA A 145 8.42 0.73 -9.05
CA ALA A 145 9.73 0.69 -9.64
C ALA A 145 9.77 -0.31 -10.83
N PRO A 146 10.58 -0.05 -11.86
CA PRO A 146 10.68 -0.94 -13.02
C PRO A 146 11.46 -2.20 -12.63
N VAL A 147 11.04 -3.36 -13.13
CA VAL A 147 11.82 -4.60 -13.01
C VAL A 147 12.99 -4.53 -13.99
N LEU A 148 14.22 -4.58 -13.46
CA LEU A 148 15.44 -4.49 -14.28
C LEU A 148 16.04 -5.88 -14.48
N ASP A 149 15.61 -6.57 -15.54
CA ASP A 149 16.09 -7.92 -15.85
C ASP A 149 17.51 -7.94 -16.44
N ASP A 150 17.88 -6.91 -17.23
CA ASP A 150 19.18 -6.79 -17.90
C ASP A 150 19.86 -5.44 -17.57
N PHE A 151 20.26 -5.28 -16.30
CA PHE A 151 20.94 -4.07 -15.80
C PHE A 151 22.21 -3.72 -16.61
N GLU A 152 22.87 -4.71 -17.22
CA GLU A 152 24.06 -4.51 -18.06
C GLU A 152 23.79 -3.66 -19.31
N ASP A 153 22.58 -3.71 -19.87
CA ASP A 153 22.20 -2.96 -21.07
C ASP A 153 21.81 -1.50 -20.77
N LEU A 154 21.58 -1.17 -19.50
CA LEU A 154 21.20 0.17 -19.02
C LEU A 154 22.40 0.99 -18.53
N VAL A 155 23.53 0.33 -18.27
CA VAL A 155 24.76 0.99 -17.82
C VAL A 155 25.55 1.47 -19.03
N GLY A 156 25.58 2.78 -19.23
CA GLY A 156 26.39 3.42 -20.25
C GLY A 156 27.90 3.14 -20.08
N GLU A 157 28.68 3.38 -21.14
CA GLU A 157 30.15 3.18 -21.12
C GLU A 157 30.87 4.01 -20.03
N ASP A 158 30.21 5.01 -19.44
CA ASP A 158 30.69 5.86 -18.35
C ASP A 158 30.18 5.45 -16.96
N GLY A 159 29.38 4.37 -16.86
CA GLY A 159 28.79 3.90 -15.62
C GLY A 159 27.49 4.60 -15.22
N SER A 160 26.96 5.52 -16.04
CA SER A 160 25.65 6.13 -15.82
C SER A 160 24.50 5.18 -16.23
N ILE A 161 23.39 5.22 -15.50
CA ILE A 161 22.18 4.45 -15.85
C ILE A 161 21.34 5.30 -16.81
N ASP A 162 21.06 4.78 -18.00
CA ASP A 162 20.19 5.41 -18.98
C ASP A 162 18.71 5.14 -18.68
N PHE A 163 18.14 5.90 -17.73
CA PHE A 163 16.73 5.78 -17.38
C PHE A 163 15.79 6.15 -18.53
N ASP A 164 16.23 6.96 -19.50
CA ASP A 164 15.42 7.34 -20.67
C ASP A 164 15.22 6.14 -21.62
N ALA A 165 16.08 5.12 -21.56
CA ALA A 165 15.95 3.89 -22.36
C ALA A 165 14.87 2.94 -21.85
N LEU A 166 14.42 3.09 -20.60
CA LEU A 166 13.42 2.22 -19.96
C LEU A 166 11.97 2.55 -20.36
N ASP A 167 11.73 3.67 -21.05
CA ASP A 167 10.38 4.24 -21.31
C ASP A 167 9.49 4.26 -20.03
N TRP A 168 10.13 4.35 -18.86
CA TRP A 168 9.49 4.29 -17.56
C TRP A 168 9.13 5.70 -17.09
N ASP A 169 7.85 5.90 -16.80
CA ASP A 169 7.30 7.13 -16.23
C ASP A 169 6.87 6.86 -14.78
N PRO A 170 7.66 7.28 -13.77
CA PRO A 170 7.36 7.02 -12.36
C PRO A 170 6.04 7.65 -11.92
N GLU A 171 5.71 8.83 -12.44
CA GLU A 171 4.45 9.48 -12.12
C GLU A 171 3.26 8.71 -12.71
N ALA A 172 3.38 8.20 -13.93
CA ALA A 172 2.32 7.39 -14.55
C ALA A 172 2.13 6.03 -13.87
N GLU A 173 3.22 5.36 -13.45
CA GLU A 173 3.12 4.11 -12.70
C GLU A 173 2.46 4.30 -11.33
N ALA A 174 2.82 5.38 -10.62
CA ALA A 174 2.17 5.74 -9.38
C ALA A 174 0.68 6.08 -9.56
N GLU A 175 0.33 6.88 -10.58
CA GLU A 175 -1.07 7.22 -10.88
C GLU A 175 -1.89 5.97 -11.25
N PHE A 176 -1.30 5.03 -12.00
CA PHE A 176 -1.95 3.75 -12.31
C PHE A 176 -2.25 2.96 -11.03
N LEU A 177 -1.26 2.76 -10.15
CA LEU A 177 -1.44 1.98 -8.93
C LEU A 177 -2.40 2.67 -7.95
N ASP A 178 -2.27 3.99 -7.75
CA ASP A 178 -3.21 4.77 -6.92
C ASP A 178 -4.64 4.70 -7.49
N GLY A 179 -4.80 4.70 -8.82
CA GLY A 179 -6.08 4.51 -9.50
C GLY A 179 -6.69 3.12 -9.23
N VAL A 180 -5.87 2.06 -9.31
CA VAL A 180 -6.28 0.68 -8.99
C VAL A 180 -6.71 0.56 -7.52
N LEU A 181 -5.93 1.10 -6.59
CA LEU A 181 -6.24 1.09 -5.17
C LEU A 181 -7.51 1.89 -4.85
N GLY A 182 -7.72 3.03 -5.51
CA GLY A 182 -8.95 3.82 -5.41
C GLY A 182 -10.18 3.08 -5.93
N ASN A 183 -10.04 2.32 -7.03
CA ASN A 183 -11.11 1.47 -7.53
C ASN A 183 -11.40 0.29 -6.58
N LEU A 184 -10.36 -0.36 -6.05
CA LEU A 184 -10.52 -1.43 -5.06
C LEU A 184 -11.20 -0.92 -3.78
N TYR A 185 -10.91 0.33 -3.36
CA TYR A 185 -11.62 1.02 -2.28
C TYR A 185 -13.11 1.17 -2.58
N LEU A 186 -13.49 1.59 -3.81
CA LEU A 186 -14.90 1.70 -4.21
C LEU A 186 -15.61 0.34 -4.24
N LEU A 187 -14.96 -0.69 -4.80
CA LEU A 187 -15.48 -2.05 -4.84
C LEU A 187 -15.69 -2.61 -3.42
N THR A 188 -14.77 -2.31 -2.49
CA THR A 188 -14.88 -2.70 -1.08
C THR A 188 -16.08 -2.05 -0.39
N LEU A 189 -16.45 -0.82 -0.79
CA LEU A 189 -17.58 -0.07 -0.21
C LEU A 189 -18.92 -0.35 -0.89
N ALA A 190 -18.95 -1.08 -2.01
CA ALA A 190 -20.19 -1.37 -2.71
C ALA A 190 -21.12 -2.23 -1.83
N ASP A 191 -22.31 -1.68 -1.53
CA ASP A 191 -23.31 -2.18 -0.55
C ASP A 191 -24.00 -3.52 -0.95
N SER A 192 -23.42 -4.27 -1.90
CA SER A 192 -24.01 -5.49 -2.49
C SER A 192 -23.61 -6.78 -1.76
N GLY A 193 -22.94 -6.71 -0.60
CA GLY A 193 -22.37 -7.89 0.07
C GLY A 193 -21.10 -8.43 -0.58
N ALA A 194 -20.64 -7.81 -1.66
CA ALA A 194 -19.40 -8.12 -2.38
C ALA A 194 -18.15 -7.49 -1.74
N GLY A 195 -18.29 -6.52 -0.82
CA GLY A 195 -17.15 -5.85 -0.18
C GLY A 195 -16.27 -6.76 0.68
N ASP A 196 -16.73 -7.98 0.98
CA ASP A 196 -15.96 -9.00 1.70
C ASP A 196 -15.34 -10.05 0.75
N GLU A 197 -15.74 -10.06 -0.53
CA GLU A 197 -15.29 -11.04 -1.52
C GLU A 197 -14.04 -10.51 -2.26
N PRO A 198 -12.97 -11.31 -2.38
CA PRO A 198 -11.81 -10.92 -3.16
C PRO A 198 -12.15 -10.70 -4.64
N VAL A 199 -11.52 -9.69 -5.24
CA VAL A 199 -11.70 -9.29 -6.64
C VAL A 199 -10.69 -10.03 -7.52
N PRO A 200 -11.11 -10.67 -8.62
CA PRO A 200 -10.18 -11.26 -9.60
C PRO A 200 -9.34 -10.19 -10.30
N LEU A 201 -8.04 -10.44 -10.48
CA LEU A 201 -7.17 -9.49 -11.19
C LEU A 201 -7.60 -9.17 -12.62
N PRO A 202 -8.09 -10.13 -13.44
CA PRO A 202 -8.59 -9.80 -14.79
C PRO A 202 -9.73 -8.78 -14.76
N ALA A 203 -10.63 -8.90 -13.77
CA ALA A 203 -11.75 -7.98 -13.62
C ALA A 203 -11.28 -6.59 -13.16
N LEU A 204 -10.30 -6.55 -12.24
CA LEU A 204 -9.70 -5.31 -11.77
C LEU A 204 -8.95 -4.59 -12.90
N ALA A 205 -8.10 -5.29 -13.65
CA ALA A 205 -7.36 -4.75 -14.79
C ALA A 205 -8.32 -4.26 -15.88
N ALA A 206 -9.35 -5.05 -16.23
CA ALA A 206 -10.37 -4.65 -17.20
C ALA A 206 -11.10 -3.38 -16.77
N SER A 207 -11.41 -3.21 -15.49
CA SER A 207 -12.09 -2.00 -15.01
C SER A 207 -11.28 -0.70 -15.11
N MET A 208 -9.95 -0.81 -15.23
CA MET A 208 -9.06 0.34 -15.43
C MET A 208 -8.84 0.69 -16.91
N ILE A 209 -8.91 -0.32 -17.78
CA ILE A 209 -8.50 -0.21 -19.19
C ILE A 209 -9.69 -0.15 -20.14
N VAL A 210 -10.74 -0.94 -19.89
CA VAL A 210 -11.89 -1.06 -20.77
C VAL A 210 -12.83 0.13 -20.54
N PRO A 211 -13.10 0.97 -21.56
CA PRO A 211 -14.04 2.08 -21.41
C PRO A 211 -15.48 1.61 -21.14
N ASP A 212 -16.20 2.31 -20.26
CA ASP A 212 -17.57 1.96 -19.85
C ASP A 212 -18.59 1.89 -21.01
N ASP A 213 -18.35 2.61 -22.11
CA ASP A 213 -19.23 2.66 -23.29
C ASP A 213 -18.80 1.75 -24.45
N MET A 214 -17.74 0.95 -24.25
CA MET A 214 -17.26 -0.02 -25.23
C MET A 214 -18.17 -1.25 -25.27
N GLY A 215 -18.37 -1.79 -26.48
CA GLY A 215 -19.10 -3.05 -26.69
C GLY A 215 -18.25 -4.26 -26.35
N GLU A 216 -17.84 -5.02 -27.37
CA GLU A 216 -16.86 -6.10 -27.18
C GLU A 216 -15.44 -5.51 -27.20
N PRO A 217 -14.57 -5.83 -26.22
CA PRO A 217 -13.17 -5.42 -26.22
C PRO A 217 -12.44 -5.92 -27.48
N THR A 218 -11.60 -5.07 -28.07
CA THR A 218 -10.73 -5.44 -29.19
C THR A 218 -9.54 -6.27 -28.71
N ASP A 219 -8.91 -7.02 -29.60
CA ASP A 219 -7.70 -7.82 -29.29
C ASP A 219 -6.62 -6.96 -28.61
N ASP A 220 -6.34 -5.75 -29.12
CA ASP A 220 -5.38 -4.81 -28.53
C ASP A 220 -5.71 -4.40 -27.07
N ILE A 221 -7.00 -4.40 -26.69
CA ILE A 221 -7.43 -4.08 -25.32
C ILE A 221 -7.28 -5.30 -24.42
N LEU A 222 -7.55 -6.50 -24.94
CA LEU A 222 -7.35 -7.74 -24.21
C LEU A 222 -5.86 -7.98 -23.90
N GLU A 223 -4.97 -7.62 -24.82
CA GLU A 223 -3.52 -7.63 -24.60
C GLU A 223 -3.12 -6.68 -23.45
N GLN A 224 -3.57 -5.42 -23.49
CA GLN A 224 -3.33 -4.45 -22.41
C GLN A 224 -3.87 -4.91 -21.05
N VAL A 225 -5.05 -5.53 -21.02
CA VAL A 225 -5.63 -6.08 -19.78
C VAL A 225 -4.76 -7.19 -19.22
N SER A 226 -4.19 -8.04 -20.08
CA SER A 226 -3.31 -9.14 -19.68
C SER A 226 -1.98 -8.62 -19.15
N GLU A 227 -1.38 -7.62 -19.81
CA GLU A 227 -0.17 -6.93 -19.34
C GLU A 227 -0.39 -6.26 -17.97
N ALA A 228 -1.49 -5.53 -17.81
CA ALA A 228 -1.83 -4.90 -16.54
C ALA A 228 -2.13 -5.91 -15.44
N MET A 229 -2.74 -7.06 -15.77
CA MET A 229 -2.95 -8.15 -14.81
C MET A 229 -1.61 -8.69 -14.29
N MET A 230 -0.63 -8.95 -15.16
CA MET A 230 0.69 -9.42 -14.77
C MET A 230 1.44 -8.39 -13.93
N ARG A 231 1.41 -7.11 -14.34
CA ARG A 231 1.96 -6.01 -13.55
C ARG A 231 1.34 -5.94 -12.15
N LEU A 232 0.01 -6.11 -12.06
CA LEU A 232 -0.69 -6.10 -10.77
C LEU A 232 -0.34 -7.32 -9.92
N ASP A 233 -0.02 -8.47 -10.51
CA ASP A 233 0.46 -9.65 -9.77
C ASP A 233 1.73 -9.32 -9.00
N ASP A 234 2.73 -8.75 -9.68
CA ASP A 234 4.00 -8.34 -9.06
C ASP A 234 3.80 -7.26 -7.99
N GLN A 235 2.99 -6.25 -8.30
CA GLN A 235 2.70 -5.15 -7.37
C GLN A 235 2.01 -5.64 -6.09
N PHE A 236 1.00 -6.51 -6.19
CA PHE A 236 0.29 -7.00 -5.01
C PHE A 236 1.11 -8.01 -4.19
N ARG A 237 2.07 -8.73 -4.79
CA ARG A 237 3.05 -9.53 -4.03
C ARG A 237 3.90 -8.65 -3.10
N LEU A 238 4.23 -7.42 -3.51
CA LEU A 238 4.98 -6.46 -2.69
C LEU A 238 4.10 -5.79 -1.62
N LEU A 239 2.83 -5.52 -1.95
CA LEU A 239 1.89 -4.83 -1.04
C LEU A 239 1.26 -5.75 0.02
N GLU A 240 1.21 -7.06 -0.18
CA GLU A 240 0.64 -8.01 0.78
C GLU A 240 1.43 -8.10 2.10
N PRO A 241 2.78 -8.17 2.11
CA PRO A 241 3.57 -8.26 3.33
C PRO A 241 3.46 -7.05 4.27
N ILE A 242 3.19 -5.85 3.76
CA ILE A 242 2.93 -4.66 4.59
C ILE A 242 1.49 -4.61 5.11
N GLY A 243 0.63 -5.52 4.67
CA GLY A 243 -0.75 -5.68 5.14
C GLY A 243 -1.76 -4.77 4.46
N LEU A 244 -1.42 -4.19 3.30
CA LEU A 244 -2.36 -3.38 2.53
C LEU A 244 -3.48 -4.24 1.95
N VAL A 245 -3.13 -5.41 1.40
CA VAL A 245 -4.06 -6.32 0.74
C VAL A 245 -3.96 -7.73 1.30
N GLU A 246 -5.08 -8.45 1.28
CA GLU A 246 -5.10 -9.91 1.25
C GLU A 246 -5.00 -10.33 -0.22
N TYR A 247 -3.93 -11.05 -0.56
CA TYR A 247 -3.61 -11.37 -1.94
C TYR A 247 -3.36 -12.86 -2.17
N ARG A 248 -3.92 -13.37 -3.26
CA ARG A 248 -3.62 -14.68 -3.81
C ARG A 248 -2.97 -14.48 -5.19
N PRO A 249 -1.70 -14.88 -5.38
CA PRO A 249 -1.01 -14.78 -6.67
C PRO A 249 -1.68 -15.56 -7.80
N VAL A 250 -1.39 -15.15 -9.03
CA VAL A 250 -1.66 -15.90 -10.26
C VAL A 250 -0.95 -17.25 -10.19
N ASP A 251 -1.64 -18.30 -10.60
CA ASP A 251 -1.09 -19.65 -10.73
C ASP A 251 -0.12 -19.68 -11.91
N GLU A 252 1.18 -19.75 -11.62
CA GLU A 252 2.25 -19.79 -12.63
C GLU A 252 2.11 -20.94 -13.64
N ALA A 253 1.36 -22.00 -13.31
CA ALA A 253 1.06 -23.06 -14.27
C ALA A 253 0.21 -22.57 -15.47
N LEU A 254 -0.61 -21.53 -15.31
CA LEU A 254 -1.37 -20.92 -16.40
C LEU A 254 -0.46 -20.20 -17.40
N LEU A 255 0.59 -19.54 -16.91
CA LEU A 255 1.55 -18.79 -17.74
C LEU A 255 2.38 -19.73 -18.63
N VAL A 256 2.56 -20.98 -18.21
CA VAL A 256 3.26 -22.01 -18.99
C VAL A 256 2.37 -22.62 -20.07
N GLU A 257 1.05 -22.69 -19.85
CA GLU A 257 0.08 -23.28 -20.79
C GLU A 257 -0.26 -22.35 -21.97
N GLU A 258 -0.11 -21.02 -21.84
CA GLU A 258 -0.31 -20.06 -22.96
C GLU A 258 0.67 -20.27 -24.14
N GLY A 259 1.78 -21.01 -23.94
CA GLY A 259 2.67 -21.47 -25.00
C GLY A 259 2.15 -22.65 -25.84
N GLU A 260 1.10 -23.34 -25.38
CA GLU A 260 0.39 -24.41 -26.09
C GLU A 260 -1.08 -24.00 -26.27
N ALA A 261 -1.42 -23.52 -27.47
CA ALA A 261 -2.73 -22.95 -27.79
C ALA A 261 -3.93 -23.70 -27.13
N PRO A 262 -4.74 -23.03 -26.29
CA PRO A 262 -5.93 -23.63 -25.72
C PRO A 262 -6.96 -23.87 -26.84
N ASP A 263 -7.49 -25.09 -26.90
CA ASP A 263 -8.59 -25.44 -27.80
C ASP A 263 -9.82 -24.62 -27.32
N GLY A 264 -10.25 -23.68 -28.16
CA GLY A 264 -11.03 -22.52 -27.72
C GLY A 264 -12.40 -22.85 -27.10
N SER A 265 -12.63 -22.31 -25.90
CA SER A 265 -13.90 -21.69 -25.49
C SER A 265 -13.74 -21.03 -24.11
N ALA A 266 -13.39 -19.74 -24.07
CA ALA A 266 -13.43 -18.91 -22.85
C ALA A 266 -14.87 -18.64 -22.32
N ALA A 267 -15.84 -19.46 -22.73
CA ALA A 267 -17.26 -19.29 -22.42
C ALA A 267 -17.77 -20.25 -21.32
N ASP A 268 -16.92 -21.18 -20.84
CA ASP A 268 -17.21 -22.13 -19.77
C ASP A 268 -16.11 -22.08 -18.67
N ALA A 269 -15.68 -20.88 -18.27
CA ALA A 269 -14.81 -20.74 -17.10
C ALA A 269 -15.64 -21.11 -15.85
N ASP A 270 -15.40 -22.32 -15.32
CA ASP A 270 -15.89 -22.71 -13.99
C ASP A 270 -15.37 -21.71 -12.94
N GLU A 271 -16.10 -21.50 -11.83
CA GLU A 271 -15.67 -20.61 -10.72
C GLU A 271 -14.27 -20.96 -10.19
N ASP A 272 -13.83 -22.21 -10.34
CA ASP A 272 -12.49 -22.70 -9.99
C ASP A 272 -11.38 -22.13 -10.91
N ASP A 273 -11.69 -21.73 -12.15
CA ASP A 273 -10.71 -21.22 -13.13
C ASP A 273 -10.36 -19.75 -12.86
N VAL A 274 -11.35 -18.93 -12.48
CA VAL A 274 -11.14 -17.49 -12.22
C VAL A 274 -10.18 -17.25 -11.04
N THR A 275 -10.25 -18.08 -9.99
CA THR A 275 -9.37 -17.94 -8.81
C THR A 275 -7.90 -18.25 -9.07
N ARG A 276 -7.58 -18.83 -10.23
CA ARG A 276 -6.20 -19.10 -10.68
C ARG A 276 -5.55 -17.87 -11.31
N TYR A 277 -6.32 -16.88 -11.73
CA TYR A 277 -5.81 -15.61 -12.29
C TYR A 277 -5.54 -14.55 -11.21
N GLY A 278 -5.36 -14.97 -9.96
CA GLY A 278 -5.08 -14.08 -8.84
C GLY A 278 -6.31 -13.37 -8.28
N MET A 279 -6.33 -13.18 -6.96
CA MET A 279 -7.45 -12.57 -6.22
C MET A 279 -6.91 -11.58 -5.22
N VAL A 280 -7.53 -10.39 -5.13
CA VAL A 280 -7.07 -9.31 -4.24
C VAL A 280 -8.23 -8.70 -3.46
N LYS A 281 -7.97 -8.31 -2.22
CA LYS A 281 -8.92 -7.61 -1.37
C LYS A 281 -8.19 -6.63 -0.45
N LEU A 282 -8.75 -5.44 -0.22
CA LEU A 282 -8.22 -4.54 0.82
C LEU A 282 -8.45 -5.12 2.21
N THR A 283 -7.43 -5.08 3.05
CA THR A 283 -7.60 -5.32 4.49
C THR A 283 -8.25 -4.10 5.14
N PRO A 284 -8.78 -4.20 6.38
CA PRO A 284 -9.21 -3.02 7.13
C PRO A 284 -8.10 -1.97 7.31
N LEU A 285 -6.85 -2.42 7.43
CA LEU A 285 -5.67 -1.56 7.49
C LEU A 285 -5.37 -0.92 6.14
N GLY A 286 -5.48 -1.67 5.04
CA GLY A 286 -5.32 -1.14 3.69
C GLY A 286 -6.37 -0.11 3.34
N LEU A 287 -7.62 -0.31 3.77
CA LEU A 287 -8.69 0.66 3.60
C LEU A 287 -8.38 2.00 4.30
N TYR A 288 -7.74 1.94 5.47
CA TYR A 288 -7.22 3.12 6.16
C TYR A 288 -6.05 3.78 5.40
N GLY A 289 -5.09 2.99 4.91
CA GLY A 289 -3.94 3.47 4.14
C GLY A 289 -4.35 4.16 2.84
N VAL A 290 -5.17 3.50 2.02
CA VAL A 290 -5.67 4.05 0.76
C VAL A 290 -6.50 5.31 1.00
N ARG A 291 -7.34 5.34 2.04
CA ARG A 291 -8.05 6.57 2.42
C ARG A 291 -7.09 7.71 2.76
N THR A 292 -6.04 7.43 3.51
CA THR A 292 -5.07 8.45 3.94
C THR A 292 -4.31 9.02 2.74
N ARG A 293 -3.81 8.16 1.83
CA ARG A 293 -3.18 8.61 0.57
C ARG A 293 -4.13 9.43 -0.31
N MET A 294 -5.39 9.01 -0.45
CA MET A 294 -6.39 9.80 -1.17
C MET A 294 -6.56 11.21 -0.56
N GLN A 295 -6.60 11.31 0.77
CA GLN A 295 -6.72 12.60 1.46
C GLN A 295 -5.50 13.49 1.24
N GLU A 296 -4.29 12.91 1.23
CA GLU A 296 -3.03 13.62 0.93
C GLU A 296 -2.97 14.10 -0.52
N ALA A 297 -3.50 13.32 -1.46
CA ALA A 297 -3.71 13.71 -2.85
C ALA A 297 -4.85 14.74 -3.05
N GLY A 298 -5.57 15.10 -1.98
CA GLY A 298 -6.63 16.10 -1.99
C GLY A 298 -8.00 15.59 -2.46
N VAL A 299 -8.18 14.26 -2.57
CA VAL A 299 -9.46 13.59 -2.80
C VAL A 299 -10.27 13.61 -1.50
N ASP A 300 -11.56 13.92 -1.61
CA ASP A 300 -12.45 13.95 -0.46
C ASP A 300 -12.93 12.52 -0.14
N ALA A 301 -12.25 11.85 0.81
CA ALA A 301 -12.56 10.50 1.25
C ALA A 301 -13.07 10.48 2.71
N PRO A 302 -14.37 10.75 2.95
CA PRO A 302 -14.92 10.81 4.30
C PRO A 302 -14.94 9.44 5.00
N ALA A 303 -14.91 9.45 6.33
CA ALA A 303 -15.18 8.31 7.18
C ALA A 303 -16.36 8.60 8.11
N VAL A 304 -17.14 7.57 8.43
CA VAL A 304 -18.16 7.62 9.47
C VAL A 304 -17.47 7.87 10.81
N GLY A 305 -17.77 9.02 11.41
CA GLY A 305 -17.20 9.55 12.64
C GLY A 305 -16.53 10.92 12.45
N ASP A 306 -16.17 11.29 11.21
CA ASP A 306 -15.51 12.56 10.89
C ASP A 306 -16.37 13.79 11.27
N LEU A 307 -17.69 13.62 11.29
CA LEU A 307 -18.63 14.69 11.63
C LEU A 307 -18.99 14.74 13.12
N ALA A 308 -18.60 13.74 13.93
CA ALA A 308 -19.09 13.58 15.30
C ALA A 308 -18.77 14.78 16.22
N ASP A 309 -17.61 15.41 16.04
CA ASP A 309 -17.14 16.58 16.78
C ASP A 309 -17.56 17.93 16.15
N LYS A 310 -18.17 17.91 14.97
CA LYS A 310 -18.52 19.11 14.18
C LYS A 310 -19.85 19.73 14.61
N GLY A 311 -20.13 20.95 14.15
CA GLY A 311 -21.41 21.65 14.37
C GLY A 311 -22.59 21.02 13.62
N ALA A 312 -23.83 21.37 14.02
CA ALA A 312 -25.05 20.82 13.41
C ALA A 312 -25.19 21.16 11.91
N GLU A 313 -24.75 22.35 11.48
CA GLU A 313 -24.74 22.76 10.07
C GLU A 313 -23.83 21.86 9.23
N ALA A 314 -22.57 21.70 9.65
CA ALA A 314 -21.61 20.81 9.00
C ALA A 314 -22.06 19.35 8.98
N LEU A 315 -22.73 18.88 10.05
CA LEU A 315 -23.32 17.54 10.06
C LEU A 315 -24.40 17.41 8.98
N LEU A 316 -25.38 18.32 8.95
CA LEU A 316 -26.50 18.25 8.02
C LEU A 316 -26.05 18.39 6.56
N ASP A 317 -25.11 19.29 6.29
CA ASP A 317 -24.54 19.48 4.96
C ASP A 317 -23.76 18.23 4.50
N GLY A 318 -22.97 17.62 5.39
CA GLY A 318 -22.20 16.42 5.09
C GLY A 318 -23.06 15.18 4.82
N ILE A 319 -24.00 14.87 5.72
CA ILE A 319 -24.82 13.66 5.60
C ILE A 319 -25.83 13.71 4.45
N ALA A 320 -26.08 14.89 3.86
CA ALA A 320 -27.00 15.04 2.72
C ALA A 320 -26.60 14.21 1.51
N TYR A 321 -25.31 13.87 1.39
CA TYR A 321 -24.74 13.09 0.29
C TYR A 321 -24.36 11.65 0.69
N TYR A 322 -24.61 11.27 1.95
CA TYR A 322 -24.24 9.95 2.46
C TYR A 322 -25.33 8.91 2.18
N PRO A 323 -24.97 7.62 1.98
CA PRO A 323 -25.91 6.52 2.07
C PRO A 323 -26.65 6.54 3.42
N GLU A 324 -27.93 6.12 3.43
CA GLU A 324 -28.80 6.22 4.61
C GLU A 324 -28.17 5.57 5.87
N SER A 325 -27.52 4.42 5.70
CA SER A 325 -26.85 3.69 6.78
C SER A 325 -25.68 4.49 7.39
N ALA A 326 -24.90 5.20 6.57
CA ALA A 326 -23.79 6.05 7.00
C ALA A 326 -24.30 7.34 7.66
N ALA A 327 -25.27 8.01 7.03
CA ALA A 327 -25.90 9.21 7.57
C ALA A 327 -26.50 8.96 8.98
N ARG A 328 -27.19 7.81 9.15
CA ARG A 328 -27.75 7.42 10.45
C ARG A 328 -26.67 7.23 11.51
N ALA A 329 -25.62 6.48 11.19
CA ALA A 329 -24.54 6.27 12.15
C ALA A 329 -23.83 7.56 12.51
N GLU A 330 -23.70 8.50 11.58
CA GLU A 330 -23.10 9.79 11.91
C GLU A 330 -23.93 10.61 12.88
N VAL A 331 -25.25 10.66 12.68
CA VAL A 331 -26.15 11.31 13.63
C VAL A 331 -26.07 10.64 15.01
N GLU A 332 -25.99 9.31 15.07
CA GLU A 332 -25.84 8.57 16.32
C GLU A 332 -24.53 8.90 17.04
N LEU A 333 -23.41 8.97 16.32
CA LEU A 333 -22.09 9.35 16.86
C LEU A 333 -22.06 10.81 17.32
N TRP A 334 -22.59 11.73 16.51
CA TRP A 334 -22.69 13.15 16.82
C TRP A 334 -23.51 13.43 18.09
N LEU A 335 -24.62 12.70 18.28
CA LEU A 335 -25.42 12.76 19.50
C LEU A 335 -24.69 12.14 20.69
N ALA A 336 -24.01 11.01 20.51
CA ALA A 336 -23.25 10.35 21.57
C ALA A 336 -22.13 11.24 22.13
N ALA A 337 -21.42 11.98 21.26
CA ALA A 337 -20.37 12.91 21.65
C ALA A 337 -20.84 14.05 22.58
N ARG A 338 -22.13 14.42 22.51
CA ARG A 338 -22.76 15.49 23.33
C ARG A 338 -23.39 14.97 24.62
N GLY A 339 -23.53 13.65 24.76
CA GLY A 339 -24.10 13.02 25.94
C GLY A 339 -25.61 13.23 26.11
N THR A 340 -26.21 12.49 27.05
CA THR A 340 -27.67 12.47 27.25
C THR A 340 -28.23 13.72 27.95
N GLY A 341 -27.37 14.54 28.54
CA GLY A 341 -27.76 15.76 29.29
C GLY A 341 -28.16 16.93 28.37
N ASP A 342 -27.63 16.97 27.15
CA ASP A 342 -27.78 18.08 26.21
C ASP A 342 -28.70 17.75 25.02
N ALA A 343 -29.52 16.70 25.11
CA ALA A 343 -30.37 16.25 24.02
C ALA A 343 -31.34 17.34 23.49
N VAL A 344 -31.86 18.21 24.36
CA VAL A 344 -32.73 19.32 23.96
C VAL A 344 -31.94 20.41 23.23
N ALA A 345 -30.70 20.69 23.65
CA ALA A 345 -29.83 21.64 22.97
C ALA A 345 -29.41 21.11 21.60
N ALA A 346 -28.99 19.85 21.53
CA ALA A 346 -28.65 19.16 20.30
C ALA A 346 -29.82 19.16 19.28
N ALA A 347 -31.05 18.90 19.74
CA ALA A 347 -32.23 18.99 18.89
C ALA A 347 -32.53 20.43 18.43
N ALA A 348 -32.31 21.43 19.30
CA ALA A 348 -32.48 22.83 18.93
C ALA A 348 -31.44 23.28 17.89
N ASP A 349 -30.19 22.82 18.01
CA ASP A 349 -29.11 23.12 17.06
C ASP A 349 -29.40 22.52 15.69
N LEU A 350 -29.86 21.26 15.63
CA LEU A 350 -30.29 20.62 14.37
C LEU A 350 -31.47 21.36 13.73
N LEU A 351 -32.48 21.75 14.51
CA LEU A 351 -33.62 22.52 14.00
C LEU A 351 -33.24 23.93 13.56
N ALA A 352 -32.19 24.53 14.15
CA ALA A 352 -31.68 25.83 13.74
C ALA A 352 -30.91 25.73 12.43
N ALA A 353 -30.09 24.68 12.27
CA ALA A 353 -29.31 24.42 11.07
C ALA A 353 -30.19 23.98 9.87
N ALA A 354 -31.31 23.31 10.10
CA ALA A 354 -32.22 22.84 9.05
C ALA A 354 -33.15 23.93 8.45
N ARG A 355 -32.96 25.22 8.76
CA ARG A 355 -33.83 26.34 8.34
C ARG A 355 -33.29 27.07 7.13
#